data_AF-A0A3N5K340-F1
#
_entry.id   AF-A0A3N5K340-F1
#
_cell.length_a   1.000
_cell.length_b   1.000
_cell.length_c   1.000
_cell.angle_alpha   90.00
_cell.angle_beta   90.00
_cell.angle_gamma   90.00
#
_symmetry.space_group_name_H-M   'P 1'
#
loop_
_entity.id
_entity.type
_entity.pdbx_description
1 polymer ?
#
loop_
_entity_poly.entity_id
_entity_poly.type
_entity_poly.pdbx_seq_one_letter_code
_entity_poly.pdbx_strand_id
1 'polypeptide(L)' 'MPGIPRHTRRFGGDAAHQRLMMANLVASLIAAEGIVTTEAKAKA' A
#
# COMPACT_ATOMS: atom_id res chain seq x y z
N MET A 1 -3.64 -4.38 14.53
CA MET A 1 -4.83 -3.69 13.98
C MET A 1 -4.49 -3.13 12.60
N PRO A 2 -5.43 -3.08 11.65
CA PRO A 2 -5.23 -2.44 10.34
C PRO A 2 -4.85 -0.97 10.53
N GLY A 3 -3.90 -0.46 9.75
CA GLY A 3 -3.45 0.94 9.82
C GLY A 3 -2.41 1.28 10.89
N ILE A 4 -2.08 0.37 11.82
CA ILE A 4 -0.95 0.59 12.74
C ILE A 4 0.36 0.54 11.93
N PRO A 5 1.21 1.58 11.99
CA PRO A 5 2.52 1.55 11.36
C PRO A 5 3.32 0.34 11.86
N ARG A 6 3.70 -0.54 10.95
CA ARG A 6 4.51 -1.73 11.29
C ARG A 6 5.95 -1.32 11.57
N HIS A 7 6.56 -1.93 12.59
CA HIS A 7 8.00 -1.80 12.86
C HIS A 7 8.81 -2.74 11.94
N THR A 8 8.63 -2.57 10.63
CA THR A 8 9.27 -3.37 9.58
C THR A 8 9.82 -2.45 8.49
N ARG A 9 10.60 -3.01 7.55
CA ARG A 9 11.03 -2.28 6.34
C ARG A 9 9.79 -1.70 5.64
N ARG A 10 9.87 -0.42 5.26
CA ARG A 10 8.81 0.29 4.53
C ARG A 10 8.70 -0.25 3.10
N PHE A 11 7.50 -0.22 2.55
CA PHE A 11 7.34 -0.43 1.10
C PHE A 11 8.02 0.70 0.34
N GLY A 12 8.81 0.36 -0.67
CA GLY A 12 9.53 1.36 -1.46
C GLY A 12 10.77 1.95 -0.79
N GLY A 13 11.19 1.47 0.39
CA GLY A 13 12.46 1.84 1.03
C GLY A 13 12.39 3.03 1.99
N ASP A 14 11.56 4.03 1.71
CA ASP A 14 11.37 5.22 2.53
C ASP A 14 9.88 5.57 2.79
N ALA A 15 9.64 6.56 3.64
CA ALA A 15 8.29 6.95 4.04
C ALA A 15 7.50 7.70 2.95
N ALA A 16 8.18 8.49 2.12
CA ALA A 16 7.54 9.22 1.02
C ALA A 16 7.08 8.26 -0.08
N HIS A 17 7.94 7.33 -0.48
CA HIS A 17 7.62 6.30 -1.44
C HIS A 17 6.48 5.41 -0.92
N GLN A 18 6.52 4.97 0.35
CA GLN A 18 5.42 4.17 0.91
C GLN A 18 4.07 4.88 0.81
N ARG A 19 4.00 6.18 1.14
CA ARG A 19 2.75 6.95 1.07
C ARG A 19 2.23 7.07 -0.37
N LEU A 20 3.09 7.46 -1.31
CA LEU A 20 2.72 7.59 -2.71
C LEU A 20 2.29 6.24 -3.32
N MET A 21 2.98 5.15 -2.98
CA MET A 21 2.63 3.80 -3.43
C MET A 21 1.23 3.39 -2.94
N MET A 22 0.91 3.63 -1.67
CA MET A 22 -0.42 3.28 -1.13
C MET A 22 -1.52 4.16 -1.69
N ALA A 23 -1.26 5.46 -1.87
CA ALA A 23 -2.21 6.37 -2.50
C ALA A 23 -2.55 5.95 -3.94
N ASN A 24 -1.53 5.63 -4.74
CA ASN A 24 -1.74 5.17 -6.11
C ASN A 24 -2.43 3.81 -6.19
N LEU A 25 -2.11 2.87 -5.28
CA LEU A 25 -2.79 1.57 -5.21
C LEU A 25 -4.29 1.73 -4.97
N VAL A 26 -4.69 2.60 -4.05
CA VAL A 26 -6.11 2.87 -3.77
C VAL A 26 -6.77 3.58 -4.95
N ALA A 27 -6.11 4.57 -5.56
CA ALA A 27 -6.64 5.26 -6.73
C ALA A 27 -6.93 4.29 -7.89
N SER A 28 -5.99 3.39 -8.19
CA SER A 28 -6.17 2.35 -9.20
C SER A 28 -7.26 1.35 -8.82
N LEU A 29 -7.36 0.95 -7.54
CA LEU A 29 -8.41 0.06 -7.07
C LEU A 29 -9.80 0.66 -7.25
N ILE A 30 -9.98 1.94 -6.90
CA ILE A 30 -11.26 2.64 -7.08
C ILE A 30 -11.63 2.73 -8.57
N ALA A 31 -10.65 3.04 -9.43
CA ALA A 31 -10.90 3.18 -10.87
C ALA A 31 -11.19 1.86 -11.58
N ALA A 32 -10.62 0.74 -11.11
CA ALA A 32 -10.71 -0.56 -11.77
C ALA A 32 -11.66 -1.56 -11.08
N GLU A 33 -12.21 -1.20 -9.91
CA GLU A 33 -13.02 -2.06 -9.02
C GLU A 33 -12.34 -3.35 -8.53
N GLY A 34 -11.11 -3.62 -8.99
CA GLY A 34 -10.27 -4.73 -8.55
C GLY A 34 -8.87 -4.63 -9.15
N ILE A 35 -7.85 -4.98 -8.35
CA ILE A 35 -6.45 -5.04 -8.80
C ILE A 35 -5.76 -6.28 -8.23
N VAL A 36 -4.81 -6.83 -8.99
CA VAL A 36 -3.92 -7.90 -8.51
C VAL A 36 -2.64 -7.26 -7.95
N THR A 37 -2.33 -7.55 -6.69
CA THR A 37 -1.13 -7.07 -6.01
C THR A 37 -0.61 -8.13 -5.03
N THR A 38 0.55 -7.88 -4.43
CA THR A 38 1.11 -8.81 -3.45
C THR A 38 0.32 -8.77 -2.15
N GLU A 39 0.20 -9.91 -1.48
CA GLU A 39 -0.58 -10.06 -0.24
C GLU A 39 -0.17 -9.03 0.84
N ALA A 40 1.13 -8.78 0.99
CA ALA A 40 1.65 -7.81 1.95
C ALA A 40 1.16 -6.37 1.68
N LYS A 41 0.98 -6.00 0.41
CA LYS A 41 0.44 -4.69 0.01
C LYS A 41 -1.08 -4.64 0.13
N ALA A 42 -1.78 -5.75 -0.13
CA ALA A 42 -3.23 -5.84 0.02
C ALA A 42 -3.71 -5.75 1.48
N LYS A 43 -2.90 -6.24 2.44
CA LYS A 43 -3.20 -6.25 3.88
C LYS A 43 -2.70 -5.02 4.66
N ALA A 44 -1.98 -4.11 4.00
CA ALA A 44 -1.37 -2.95 4.65
C ALA A 44 -2.43 -1.91 5.02
#